data_AF-A0A1R2CJK4-F1
#
_entry.id   AF-A0A1R2CJK4-F1
#
_cell.length_a   1.000
_cell.length_b   1.000
_cell.length_c   1.000
_cell.angle_alpha   90.00
_cell.angle_beta   90.00
_cell.angle_gamma   90.00
#
_symmetry.space_group_name_H-M   'P 1'
#
loop_
_entity.id
_entity.type
_entity.pdbx_description
1 polymer ?
#
loop_
_entity_poly.entity_id
_entity_poly.type
_entity_poly.pdbx_seq_one_letter_code
_entity_poly.pdbx_strand_id
1 'polypeptide(L)'
;MLLKRQKILLEKVHKAKTEAEETRKKEALKHIKNWGEVVIILCHGDNFNISSFGYTGNLIETYSDHKYVSRKKQGGKQSIADKQSGGIHSKGESIRRENKKKHIENIEEILQEAKFLLDRSMLIFLHAPGTNYYMFIKQNGYLEK
;
A
#
# COMPACT_ATOMS: atom_id res chain seq x y z
N MET A 1 37.34 0.50 25.98
CA MET A 1 37.86 0.64 24.59
C MET A 1 37.93 -0.74 23.95
N LEU A 2 37.21 -0.98 22.85
CA LEU A 2 37.36 -2.23 22.09
C LEU A 2 38.74 -2.24 21.43
N LEU A 3 39.52 -3.33 21.55
CA LEU A 3 40.81 -3.41 20.87
C LEU A 3 40.60 -3.38 19.35
N LYS A 4 41.49 -2.69 18.61
CA LYS A 4 41.45 -2.56 17.14
C LYS A 4 41.25 -3.92 16.42
N ARG A 5 41.82 -5.00 16.97
CA ARG A 5 41.66 -6.37 16.46
C ARG A 5 40.23 -6.90 16.57
N GLN A 6 39.53 -6.61 17.68
CA GLN A 6 38.13 -7.02 17.89
C GLN A 6 37.18 -6.29 16.94
N LYS A 7 37.44 -5.00 16.68
CA LYS A 7 36.66 -4.21 15.72
C LYS A 7 36.76 -4.78 14.29
N ILE A 8 37.98 -5.10 13.85
CA ILE A 8 38.22 -5.73 12.53
C ILE A 8 37.52 -7.09 12.42
N LEU A 9 37.51 -7.89 13.49
CA LEU A 9 36.82 -9.18 13.50
C LEU A 9 35.30 -9.00 13.36
N LEU A 10 34.71 -8.06 14.10
CA LEU A 10 33.28 -7.75 14.03
C LEU A 10 32.86 -7.27 12.63
N GLU A 11 33.64 -6.40 12.01
CA GLU A 11 33.38 -5.92 10.64
C GLU A 11 33.39 -7.07 9.62
N LYS A 12 34.35 -8.00 9.74
CA LYS A 12 34.41 -9.21 8.89
C LYS A 12 33.20 -10.12 9.09
N VAL A 13 32.79 -10.35 10.34
CA VAL A 13 31.62 -11.17 10.66
C VAL A 13 30.34 -10.53 10.11
N HIS A 14 30.19 -9.21 10.23
CA HIS A 14 29.02 -8.52 9.69
C HIS A 14 28.95 -8.64 8.16
N LYS A 15 30.08 -8.39 7.47
CA LYS A 15 30.18 -8.53 6.02
C LYS A 15 29.83 -9.94 5.54
N ALA A 16 30.39 -10.97 6.19
CA ALA A 16 30.10 -12.36 5.86
C ALA A 16 28.61 -12.73 6.08
N LYS A 17 27.97 -12.18 7.12
CA LYS A 17 26.53 -12.36 7.35
C LYS A 17 25.71 -11.72 6.23
N THR A 18 26.03 -10.49 5.83
CA THR A 18 25.33 -9.77 4.76
C THR A 18 25.45 -10.51 3.42
N GLU A 19 26.65 -10.99 3.08
CA GLU A 19 26.92 -11.77 1.86
C GLU A 19 26.14 -13.09 1.84
N ALA A 20 26.09 -13.80 2.97
CA ALA A 20 25.30 -15.03 3.10
C ALA A 20 23.80 -14.76 2.94
N GLU A 21 23.29 -13.65 3.51
CA GLU A 21 21.89 -13.26 3.41
C GLU A 21 21.50 -12.86 1.97
N GLU A 22 22.35 -12.11 1.27
CA GLU A 22 22.16 -11.80 -0.15
C GLU A 22 22.16 -13.05 -1.03
N THR A 23 23.08 -13.99 -0.77
CA THR A 23 23.18 -15.24 -1.51
C THR A 23 21.91 -16.06 -1.34
N ARG A 24 21.40 -16.18 -0.10
CA ARG A 24 20.15 -16.87 0.20
C ARG A 24 18.94 -16.21 -0.49
N LYS A 25 18.86 -14.87 -0.51
CA LYS A 25 17.80 -14.14 -1.24
C LYS A 25 17.86 -14.44 -2.74
N LYS A 26 19.05 -14.42 -3.34
CA LYS A 26 19.25 -14.77 -4.76
C LYS A 26 18.86 -16.22 -5.06
N GLU A 27 19.20 -17.16 -4.19
CA GLU A 27 18.78 -18.57 -4.33
C GLU A 27 17.26 -18.73 -4.23
N ALA A 28 16.62 -18.08 -3.26
CA ALA A 28 15.17 -18.09 -3.14
C ALA A 28 14.49 -17.56 -4.41
N LEU A 29 14.99 -16.45 -4.97
CA LEU A 29 14.49 -15.88 -6.23
C LEU A 29 14.68 -16.81 -7.43
N LYS A 30 15.77 -17.61 -7.48
CA LYS A 30 16.03 -18.57 -8.57
C LYS A 30 15.00 -19.70 -8.65
N HIS A 31 14.36 -20.07 -7.54
CA HIS A 31 13.30 -21.07 -7.54
C HIS A 31 12.00 -20.54 -8.12
N ILE A 32 11.83 -19.22 -8.09
CA ILE A 32 10.66 -18.55 -8.64
C ILE A 32 11.01 -18.12 -10.08
N LYS A 33 11.21 -19.10 -10.98
CA LYS A 33 11.74 -18.85 -12.35
C LYS A 33 10.69 -18.39 -13.37
N ASN A 34 9.42 -18.31 -12.98
CA ASN A 34 8.34 -17.94 -13.88
C ASN A 34 7.20 -17.29 -13.08
N TRP A 35 7.32 -16.00 -12.75
CA TRP A 35 6.34 -15.31 -11.88
C TRP A 35 4.98 -15.11 -12.55
N GLY A 36 4.86 -15.51 -13.82
CA GLY A 36 3.69 -15.20 -14.62
C GLY A 36 3.39 -13.70 -14.60
N GLU A 37 2.10 -13.38 -14.61
CA GLU A 37 1.60 -12.03 -14.39
C GLU A 37 1.62 -11.70 -12.88
N VAL A 38 2.12 -10.53 -12.53
CA VAL A 38 2.19 -10.02 -11.15
C VAL A 38 1.30 -8.80 -11.03
N VAL A 39 0.48 -8.74 -9.99
CA VAL A 39 -0.33 -7.56 -9.69
C VAL A 39 0.22 -6.85 -8.45
N ILE A 40 0.28 -5.52 -8.51
CA ILE A 40 0.65 -4.66 -7.40
C ILE A 40 -0.54 -3.76 -7.07
N ILE A 41 -0.97 -3.77 -5.81
CA ILE A 41 -2.07 -2.97 -5.28
C ILE A 41 -1.52 -2.02 -4.21
N LEU A 42 -1.69 -0.72 -4.42
CA LEU A 42 -1.33 0.34 -3.48
C LEU A 42 -2.61 1.07 -3.06
N CYS A 43 -2.94 1.05 -1.78
CA CYS A 43 -4.14 1.70 -1.24
C CYS A 43 -3.81 2.45 0.05
N HIS A 44 -3.47 3.73 -0.06
CA HIS A 44 -3.06 4.56 1.08
C HIS A 44 -3.73 5.93 1.07
N GLY A 45 -4.51 6.22 2.13
CA GLY A 45 -5.22 7.49 2.26
C GLY A 45 -6.29 7.63 1.18
N ASP A 46 -6.19 8.69 0.39
CA ASP A 46 -7.10 8.99 -0.73
C ASP A 46 -6.49 8.60 -2.10
N ASN A 47 -5.53 7.66 -2.08
CA ASN A 47 -4.86 7.15 -3.28
C ASN A 47 -5.04 5.64 -3.38
N PHE A 48 -5.44 5.22 -4.57
CA PHE A 48 -5.54 3.83 -4.96
C PHE A 48 -4.93 3.60 -6.34
N ASN A 49 -4.14 2.53 -6.46
CA ASN A 49 -3.63 2.04 -7.73
C ASN A 49 -3.59 0.50 -7.72
N ILE A 50 -3.97 -0.09 -8.85
CA ILE A 50 -3.77 -1.50 -9.15
C ILE A 50 -3.09 -1.59 -10.52
N SER A 51 -1.96 -2.27 -10.57
CA SER A 51 -1.15 -2.40 -11.79
C SER A 51 -0.74 -3.85 -12.00
N SER A 52 -0.91 -4.36 -13.22
CA SER A 52 -0.46 -5.68 -13.65
C SER A 52 0.81 -5.60 -14.49
N PHE A 53 1.75 -6.50 -14.22
CA PHE A 53 3.05 -6.59 -14.87
C PHE A 53 3.28 -8.00 -15.42
N GLY A 54 3.79 -8.08 -16.65
CA GLY A 54 4.19 -9.34 -17.25
C GLY A 54 5.49 -9.90 -16.65
N TYR A 55 5.82 -11.13 -17.02
CA TYR A 55 7.03 -11.82 -16.53
C TYR A 55 8.35 -11.12 -16.91
N THR A 56 8.35 -10.25 -17.92
CA THR A 56 9.50 -9.42 -18.31
C THR A 56 9.56 -8.09 -17.56
N GLY A 57 8.57 -7.79 -16.71
CA GLY A 57 8.43 -6.53 -15.97
C GLY A 57 7.75 -5.41 -16.74
N ASN A 58 7.22 -5.66 -17.95
CA ASN A 58 6.44 -4.67 -18.68
C ASN A 58 5.07 -4.44 -18.02
N LEU A 59 4.60 -3.19 -18.02
CA LEU A 59 3.24 -2.87 -17.63
C LEU A 59 2.27 -3.51 -18.64
N ILE A 60 1.25 -4.22 -18.15
CA ILE A 60 0.15 -4.76 -18.95
C ILE A 60 -1.04 -3.82 -18.85
N GLU A 61 -1.48 -3.52 -17.63
CA GLU A 61 -2.70 -2.75 -17.39
C GLU A 61 -2.62 -2.05 -16.03
N THR A 62 -3.24 -0.89 -15.91
CA THR A 62 -3.27 -0.11 -14.66
C THR A 62 -4.60 0.60 -14.50
N TYR A 63 -5.10 0.61 -13.27
CA TYR A 63 -6.24 1.41 -12.85
C TYR A 63 -5.89 2.21 -11.60
N SER A 64 -6.47 3.38 -11.45
CA SER A 64 -6.19 4.26 -10.32
C SER A 64 -7.37 5.15 -9.99
N ASP A 65 -7.59 5.42 -8.70
CA ASP A 65 -8.46 6.49 -8.22
C ASP A 65 -7.69 7.34 -7.22
N HIS A 66 -7.79 8.66 -7.38
CA HIS A 66 -7.13 9.64 -6.54
C HIS A 66 -8.15 10.73 -6.18
N LYS A 67 -8.41 10.95 -4.88
CA LYS A 67 -9.21 12.09 -4.44
C LYS A 67 -8.33 13.12 -3.73
N TYR A 68 -8.25 14.31 -4.30
CA TYR A 68 -7.64 15.45 -3.61
C TYR A 68 -8.64 16.01 -2.60
N VAL A 69 -8.50 15.61 -1.34
CA VAL A 69 -9.13 16.35 -0.25
C VAL A 69 -8.33 17.64 -0.05
N SER A 70 -8.86 18.77 -0.52
CA SER A 70 -8.26 20.07 -0.23
C SER A 70 -8.34 20.35 1.28
N ARG A 71 -7.19 20.29 1.97
CA ARG A 71 -7.07 20.82 3.33
C ARG A 71 -6.94 22.34 3.23
N LYS A 72 -8.05 23.07 3.40
CA LYS A 72 -7.92 24.50 3.76
C LYS A 72 -7.09 24.57 5.05
N LYS A 73 -6.13 25.50 5.06
CA LYS A 73 -5.05 25.72 6.05
C LYS A 73 -5.38 25.36 7.51
N GLN A 74 -4.32 24.95 8.23
CA GLN A 74 -4.27 24.66 9.67
C GLN A 74 -5.22 25.56 10.48
N GLY A 75 -6.26 24.94 11.05
CA GLY A 75 -7.35 25.59 11.78
C GLY A 75 -6.92 26.14 13.14
N GLY A 76 -6.06 27.17 13.16
CA GLY A 76 -5.64 27.84 14.40
C GLY A 76 -6.77 28.56 15.16
N LYS A 77 -7.97 28.66 14.58
CA LYS A 77 -9.15 29.30 15.19
C LYS A 77 -10.29 28.33 15.55
N GLN A 78 -10.17 27.04 15.25
CA GLN A 78 -11.29 26.09 15.44
C GLN A 78 -11.36 25.55 16.87
N SER A 79 -10.23 25.39 17.56
CA SER A 79 -10.17 24.87 18.94
C SER A 79 -10.82 25.77 19.99
N ILE A 80 -11.09 27.04 19.68
CA ILE A 80 -11.72 27.99 20.61
C ILE A 80 -13.25 28.02 20.45
N ALA A 81 -13.78 27.68 19.26
CA ALA A 81 -15.22 27.70 18.99
C ALA A 81 -15.94 26.40 19.40
N ASP A 82 -15.22 25.29 19.48
CA ASP A 82 -15.80 23.95 19.76
C ASP A 82 -16.28 23.78 21.21
N LYS A 83 -15.93 24.70 22.12
CA LYS A 83 -16.35 24.63 23.54
C LYS A 83 -17.71 25.26 23.84
N GLN A 84 -18.32 25.99 22.90
CA GLN A 84 -19.51 26.81 23.18
C GLN A 84 -20.75 26.53 22.32
N SER A 85 -20.68 25.66 21.31
CA SER A 85 -21.86 25.36 20.49
C SER A 85 -21.93 23.88 20.11
N GLY A 86 -23.06 23.24 20.38
CA GLY A 86 -23.29 21.83 20.07
C GLY A 86 -23.00 21.54 18.60
N GLY A 87 -22.08 20.59 18.38
CA GLY A 87 -21.82 19.87 17.12
C GLY A 87 -22.15 20.60 15.81
N ILE A 88 -21.49 21.71 15.51
CA ILE A 88 -21.59 22.30 14.17
C ILE A 88 -20.70 21.49 13.22
N HIS A 89 -21.29 20.52 12.52
CA HIS A 89 -20.64 19.85 11.40
C HIS A 89 -20.38 20.87 10.30
N SER A 90 -19.12 21.26 10.13
CA SER A 90 -18.76 22.21 9.08
C SER A 90 -19.04 21.60 7.70
N LYS A 91 -19.47 22.40 6.72
CA LYS A 91 -19.66 21.94 5.33
C LYS A 91 -18.42 21.20 4.78
N GLY A 92 -17.22 21.60 5.20
CA GLY A 92 -15.97 20.96 4.79
C GLY A 92 -15.78 19.54 5.36
N GLU A 93 -16.30 19.27 6.56
CA GLU A 93 -16.30 17.92 7.13
C GLU A 93 -17.23 16.99 6.36
N SER A 94 -18.44 17.45 6.03
CA SER A 94 -19.41 16.68 5.24
C SER A 94 -18.86 16.36 3.84
N ILE A 95 -18.24 17.34 3.17
CA ILE A 95 -17.58 17.13 1.86
C ILE A 95 -16.46 16.09 1.97
N ARG A 96 -15.67 16.12 3.06
CA ARG A 96 -14.62 15.11 3.29
C ARG A 96 -15.18 13.70 3.46
N ARG A 97 -16.27 13.55 4.19
CA ARG A 97 -16.94 12.25 4.40
C ARG A 97 -17.54 11.75 3.08
N GLU A 98 -18.20 12.61 2.32
CA GLU A 98 -18.77 12.27 1.02
C GLU A 98 -17.68 11.87 0.01
N ASN A 99 -16.59 12.62 -0.08
CA ASN A 99 -15.47 12.29 -0.97
C ASN A 99 -14.83 10.95 -0.60
N LYS A 100 -14.69 10.65 0.71
CA LYS A 100 -14.19 9.36 1.16
C LYS A 100 -15.13 8.21 0.78
N LYS A 101 -16.45 8.42 0.87
CA LYS A 101 -17.44 7.42 0.45
C LYS A 101 -17.33 7.14 -1.06
N LYS A 102 -17.30 8.19 -1.89
CA LYS A 102 -17.11 8.07 -3.34
C LYS A 102 -15.77 7.43 -3.71
N HIS A 103 -14.71 7.71 -2.95
CA HIS A 103 -13.41 7.07 -3.16
C HIS A 103 -13.50 5.55 -2.97
N ILE A 104 -14.16 5.10 -1.91
CA ILE A 104 -14.35 3.66 -1.64
C ILE A 104 -15.22 3.02 -2.73
N GLU A 105 -16.33 3.65 -3.10
CA GLU A 105 -17.21 3.16 -4.18
C GLU A 105 -16.44 3.01 -5.51
N ASN A 106 -15.66 4.03 -5.90
CA ASN A 106 -14.81 3.95 -7.09
C ASN A 106 -13.77 2.82 -7.01
N ILE A 107 -13.16 2.59 -5.84
CA ILE A 107 -12.22 1.49 -5.67
C ILE A 107 -12.93 0.14 -5.84
N GLU A 108 -14.12 -0.02 -5.30
CA GLU A 108 -14.92 -1.25 -5.47
C GLU A 108 -15.27 -1.50 -6.94
N GLU A 109 -15.68 -0.47 -7.68
CA GLU A 109 -15.92 -0.57 -9.13
C GLU A 109 -14.66 -0.98 -9.90
N ILE A 110 -13.51 -0.34 -9.60
CA ILE A 110 -12.23 -0.68 -10.23
C ILE A 110 -11.84 -2.13 -9.90
N LEU A 111 -12.03 -2.59 -8.67
CA LEU A 111 -11.68 -3.96 -8.28
C LEU A 111 -12.57 -5.00 -8.96
N GLN A 112 -13.84 -4.67 -9.24
CA GLN A 112 -14.73 -5.53 -10.03
C GLN A 112 -14.26 -5.60 -11.49
N GLU A 113 -13.93 -4.45 -12.08
CA GLU A 113 -13.42 -4.40 -13.45
C GLU A 113 -12.09 -5.13 -13.58
N ALA A 114 -11.14 -4.85 -12.69
CA ALA A 114 -9.80 -5.44 -12.66
C ALA A 114 -9.76 -6.87 -12.11
N LYS A 115 -10.90 -7.51 -11.83
CA LYS A 115 -10.94 -8.87 -11.25
C LYS A 115 -10.18 -9.88 -12.11
N PHE A 116 -10.24 -9.75 -13.44
CA PHE A 116 -9.50 -10.65 -14.34
C PHE A 116 -7.98 -10.54 -14.17
N LEU A 117 -7.45 -9.37 -13.79
CA LEU A 117 -6.02 -9.21 -13.47
C LEU A 117 -5.65 -10.03 -12.25
N LEU A 118 -6.49 -9.96 -11.20
CA LEU A 118 -6.29 -10.72 -9.95
C LEU A 118 -6.35 -12.23 -10.21
N ASP A 119 -7.34 -12.68 -10.97
CA ASP A 119 -7.56 -14.11 -11.25
C ASP A 119 -6.43 -14.74 -12.10
N ARG A 120 -5.83 -13.97 -13.02
CA ARG A 120 -4.69 -14.44 -13.85
C ARG A 120 -3.34 -14.33 -13.17
N SER A 121 -3.21 -13.42 -12.19
CA SER A 121 -1.94 -13.16 -11.53
C SER A 121 -1.47 -14.36 -10.70
N MET A 122 -0.17 -14.63 -10.75
CA MET A 122 0.43 -15.65 -9.89
C MET A 122 0.80 -15.09 -8.52
N LEU A 123 1.12 -13.79 -8.48
CA LEU A 123 1.54 -13.08 -7.28
C LEU A 123 0.84 -11.72 -7.19
N ILE A 124 0.34 -11.42 -6.00
CA ILE A 124 -0.30 -10.14 -5.69
C ILE A 124 0.48 -9.49 -4.55
N PHE A 125 1.03 -8.32 -4.80
CA PHE A 125 1.66 -7.48 -3.77
C PHE A 125 0.66 -6.44 -3.29
N LEU A 126 0.30 -6.50 -2.01
CA LEU A 126 -0.65 -5.56 -1.41
C LEU A 126 0.06 -4.63 -0.42
N HIS A 127 -0.13 -3.32 -0.63
CA HIS A 127 0.17 -2.29 0.36
C HIS A 127 -1.10 -1.49 0.68
N ALA A 128 -1.76 -1.85 1.78
CA ALA A 128 -2.98 -1.18 2.23
C ALA A 128 -2.99 -1.02 3.76
N PRO A 129 -2.32 0.00 4.33
CA PRO A 129 -2.22 0.14 5.77
C PRO A 129 -3.53 0.60 6.43
N GLY A 130 -3.68 0.26 7.71
CA GLY A 130 -4.82 0.67 8.54
C GLY A 130 -6.12 -0.02 8.12
N THR A 131 -7.22 0.73 8.08
CA THR A 131 -8.55 0.18 7.78
C THR A 131 -8.70 -0.26 6.32
N ASN A 132 -7.87 0.26 5.41
CA ASN A 132 -7.91 -0.11 4.00
C ASN A 132 -7.58 -1.60 3.78
N TYR A 133 -6.77 -2.20 4.66
CA TYR A 133 -6.42 -3.61 4.63
C TYR A 133 -7.65 -4.54 4.58
N TYR A 134 -8.67 -4.23 5.40
CA TYR A 134 -9.84 -5.07 5.55
C TYR A 134 -10.71 -5.13 4.30
N MET A 135 -10.62 -4.14 3.41
CA MET A 135 -11.34 -4.16 2.12
C MET A 135 -10.88 -5.31 1.21
N PHE A 136 -9.61 -5.69 1.32
CA PHE A 136 -9.00 -6.71 0.46
C PHE A 136 -9.05 -8.12 1.07
N ILE A 137 -8.94 -8.24 2.40
CA ILE A 137 -8.63 -9.51 3.09
C ILE A 137 -9.77 -10.01 4.02
N LYS A 138 -10.86 -9.26 4.25
CA LYS A 138 -11.98 -9.75 5.09
C LYS A 138 -12.73 -10.91 4.42
N GLN A 139 -13.60 -11.59 5.17
CA GLN A 139 -14.56 -12.56 4.64
C GLN A 139 -15.38 -11.97 3.45
N ASN A 140 -15.26 -12.58 2.27
CA ASN A 140 -15.73 -12.06 0.96
C ASN A 140 -14.94 -10.87 0.40
N GLY A 141 -13.67 -10.75 0.75
CA GLY A 141 -12.76 -9.72 0.25
C GLY A 141 -12.30 -10.01 -1.17
N TYR A 142 -11.86 -8.98 -1.90
CA TYR A 142 -11.44 -9.11 -3.31
C TYR A 142 -10.23 -10.03 -3.53
N LEU A 143 -9.47 -10.33 -2.48
CA LEU A 143 -8.32 -11.23 -2.52
C LEU A 143 -8.53 -12.54 -1.74
N GLU A 144 -9.69 -12.75 -1.13
CA GLU A 144 -10.05 -14.07 -0.62
C GLU A 144 -10.49 -14.96 -1.79
N LYS A 145 -9.87 -16.13 -1.91
CA LYS A 145 -10.31 -17.19 -2.82
C LYS A 145 -11.36 -18.06 -2.15
#